data_AF-Q31LQ1-F1
#
_entry.id   AF-Q31LQ1-F1
#
_cell.length_a   1.000
_cell.length_b   1.000
_cell.length_c   1.000
_cell.angle_alpha   90.00
_cell.angle_beta   90.00
_cell.angle_gamma   90.00
#
_symmetry.space_group_name_H-M   'P 1'
#
loop_
_entity.id
_entity.type
_entity.pdbx_description
1 polymer ?
#
loop_
_entity_poly.entity_id
_entity_poly.type
_entity_poly.pdbx_seq_one_letter_code
_entity_poly.pdbx_strand_id
1 'polypeptide(L)'
;MSSLQRWVVPLTVALCCLNSSVPRAIAATELQAPASTAIEAPLPAKILQPLSRSASANPRLAAYQSGATLADLPEATVLSFDPRWVRMDLLEGWDQEEAAFKDGGALAFVSGPMYERVVDEKTGQEIGVALGDMKFGRSITWARNRAAARERAYVGVTQNGRVEFGYGALTPERQLRYETFIGGLHAIYNDTQPQPPEYRGGYNSGIQQEFRYFLPRIRIIYGLRPDGQFSFFMSKEGMTMNEAITLSRRLGYLAAYMPDHASKSRLIIPGEKPFSSEDADWMSNGVLNYAHVPFLVRMTPRRAPVGFVRNQRLSIRARVQRDELCQEWRGCDWPSMVIRIRDRLRDRAIIAVDQAVRQQLQPALDRFWAWTGGSSL
;
A
#
# COMPACT_ATOMS: atom_id res chain seq x y z
N MET A 1 -68.89 -0.21 -5.70
CA MET A 1 -69.84 -1.05 -4.94
C MET A 1 -69.35 -2.48 -5.10
N SER A 2 -68.92 -3.29 -4.14
CA SER A 2 -68.96 -3.37 -2.66
C SER A 2 -67.88 -4.42 -2.30
N SER A 3 -66.86 -4.15 -1.47
CA SER A 3 -66.77 -4.50 -0.03
C SER A 3 -67.11 -5.98 0.28
N LEU A 4 -66.38 -6.83 1.02
CA LEU A 4 -65.39 -6.68 2.10
C LEU A 4 -64.83 -8.08 2.48
N GLN A 5 -63.55 -8.14 2.85
CA GLN A 5 -62.89 -8.91 3.94
C GLN A 5 -63.37 -10.33 4.37
N ARG A 6 -62.43 -11.28 4.49
CA ARG A 6 -61.73 -11.65 5.77
C ARG A 6 -60.67 -12.76 5.60
N TRP A 7 -59.65 -12.65 6.44
CA TRP A 7 -58.47 -13.51 6.63
C TRP A 7 -58.79 -14.79 7.42
N VAL A 8 -58.06 -15.90 7.19
CA VAL A 8 -57.44 -16.80 8.20
C VAL A 8 -56.34 -17.65 7.52
N VAL A 9 -55.15 -17.71 8.12
CA VAL A 9 -54.09 -18.73 7.92
C VAL A 9 -54.00 -19.51 9.25
N PRO A 10 -53.77 -20.86 9.26
CA PRO A 10 -52.43 -21.35 9.63
C PRO A 10 -51.96 -22.66 8.94
N LEU A 11 -50.68 -22.64 8.52
CA LEU A 11 -49.60 -23.57 8.86
C LEU A 11 -49.92 -25.07 9.04
N THR A 12 -49.29 -25.97 8.26
CA THR A 12 -48.48 -27.10 8.80
C THR A 12 -47.48 -27.62 7.77
N VAL A 13 -46.24 -27.81 8.24
CA VAL A 13 -45.03 -28.32 7.59
C VAL A 13 -45.00 -29.85 7.67
N ALA A 14 -44.71 -30.56 6.57
CA ALA A 14 -44.03 -31.88 6.57
C ALA A 14 -43.90 -32.42 5.14
N LEU A 15 -42.68 -32.48 4.59
CA LEU A 15 -42.21 -33.44 3.57
C LEU A 15 -40.85 -32.97 3.04
N CYS A 16 -39.76 -33.39 3.69
CA CYS A 16 -38.42 -33.47 3.11
C CYS A 16 -37.48 -34.28 4.03
N CYS A 17 -37.91 -35.48 4.41
CA CYS A 17 -37.04 -36.54 4.92
C CYS A 17 -37.54 -37.80 4.22
N LEU A 18 -36.92 -38.21 3.12
CA LEU A 18 -36.97 -39.55 2.51
C LEU A 18 -36.15 -39.51 1.21
N ASN A 19 -34.84 -39.75 1.32
CA ASN A 19 -34.08 -40.64 0.44
C ASN A 19 -32.58 -40.57 0.76
N SER A 20 -32.21 -41.35 1.77
CA SER A 20 -30.86 -41.86 1.97
C SER A 20 -30.80 -43.28 1.40
N SER A 21 -29.87 -43.53 0.49
CA SER A 21 -29.41 -44.87 0.13
C SER A 21 -27.90 -44.82 -0.14
N VAL A 22 -27.17 -45.64 0.60
CA VAL A 22 -25.70 -45.87 0.61
C VAL A 22 -25.54 -47.41 0.65
N PRO A 23 -24.39 -48.07 0.36
CA PRO A 23 -23.17 -47.75 -0.42
C PRO A 23 -22.85 -48.80 -1.52
N ARG A 24 -21.80 -48.55 -2.32
CA ARG A 24 -20.90 -49.62 -2.76
C ARG A 24 -19.43 -49.18 -2.67
N ALA A 25 -18.66 -49.95 -1.92
CA ALA A 25 -17.22 -49.84 -1.77
C ALA A 25 -16.51 -50.51 -2.96
N ILE A 26 -15.42 -49.90 -3.43
CA ILE A 26 -14.28 -50.59 -4.05
C ILE A 26 -13.01 -49.94 -3.50
N ALA A 27 -12.06 -50.80 -3.13
CA ALA A 27 -10.87 -50.52 -2.35
C ALA A 27 -9.70 -49.93 -3.14
N ALA A 28 -8.82 -49.29 -2.37
CA ALA A 28 -7.37 -49.13 -2.52
C ALA A 28 -6.84 -48.37 -3.76
N THR A 29 -6.13 -47.27 -3.54
CA THR A 29 -4.65 -47.27 -3.45
C THR A 29 -4.19 -45.94 -2.86
N GLU A 30 -3.34 -46.00 -1.83
CA GLU A 30 -2.64 -44.86 -1.23
C GLU A 30 -1.71 -44.18 -2.23
N LEU A 31 -1.79 -42.85 -2.29
CA LEU A 31 -0.70 -41.99 -2.71
C LEU A 31 -0.76 -40.74 -1.84
N GLN A 32 0.11 -40.69 -0.84
CA GLN A 32 0.36 -39.53 0.01
C GLN A 32 0.78 -38.34 -0.86
N ALA A 33 -0.11 -37.35 -0.98
CA ALA A 33 0.24 -36.02 -1.45
C ALA A 33 0.88 -35.23 -0.28
N PRO A 34 2.01 -34.53 -0.50
CA PRO A 34 2.62 -33.72 0.54
C PRO A 34 1.72 -32.54 0.91
N ALA A 35 1.73 -32.23 2.20
CA ALA A 35 0.90 -31.22 2.86
C ALA A 35 0.88 -29.88 2.09
N SER A 36 -0.34 -29.45 1.74
CA SER A 36 -0.63 -28.10 1.30
C SER A 36 -0.18 -27.11 2.38
N THR A 37 0.77 -26.24 2.02
CA THR A 37 1.13 -25.07 2.79
C THR A 37 -0.11 -24.19 2.97
N ALA A 38 -0.46 -23.94 4.23
CA ALA A 38 -1.51 -23.02 4.59
C ALA A 38 -1.21 -21.64 3.98
N ILE A 39 -2.10 -21.17 3.11
CA ILE A 39 -2.12 -19.79 2.64
C ILE A 39 -2.47 -18.95 3.87
N GLU A 40 -1.46 -18.32 4.46
CA GLU A 40 -1.59 -17.40 5.58
C GLU A 40 -2.55 -16.26 5.15
N ALA A 41 -3.61 -16.04 5.91
CA ALA A 41 -4.63 -15.04 5.59
C ALA A 41 -3.99 -13.65 5.44
N PRO A 42 -4.49 -12.79 4.52
CA PRO A 42 -3.96 -11.45 4.35
C PRO A 42 -3.97 -10.70 5.69
N LEU A 43 -2.87 -10.02 5.99
CA LEU A 43 -2.72 -9.31 7.27
C LEU A 43 -3.89 -8.32 7.44
N PRO A 44 -4.65 -8.38 8.55
CA PRO A 44 -5.77 -7.49 8.75
C PRO A 44 -5.25 -6.04 8.78
N ALA A 45 -6.02 -5.12 8.19
CA ALA A 45 -5.75 -3.68 8.18
C ALA A 45 -5.49 -3.05 9.58
N LYS A 46 -5.73 -3.81 10.66
CA LYS A 46 -5.41 -3.45 12.05
C LYS A 46 -3.91 -3.38 12.38
N ILE A 47 -3.01 -3.90 11.54
CA ILE A 47 -1.56 -3.86 11.82
C ILE A 47 -0.90 -2.56 11.32
N LEU A 48 -1.55 -1.85 10.38
CA LEU A 48 -1.06 -0.57 9.87
C LEU A 48 -1.36 0.53 10.90
N GLN A 49 -0.35 0.87 11.70
CA GLN A 49 -0.44 2.01 12.60
C GLN A 49 -0.33 3.29 11.76
N PRO A 50 -1.01 4.39 12.13
CA PRO A 50 -0.67 5.70 11.60
C PRO A 50 0.84 5.96 11.82
N LEU A 51 1.48 6.79 11.00
CA LEU A 51 2.89 7.23 11.14
C LEU A 51 3.21 7.88 12.53
N SER A 52 3.04 7.17 13.65
CA SER A 52 2.90 7.81 14.96
C SER A 52 3.20 6.95 16.19
N ARG A 53 4.07 5.93 16.11
CA ARG A 53 4.49 5.17 17.31
C ARG A 53 5.97 4.75 17.31
N SER A 54 6.85 5.50 16.65
CA SER A 54 8.26 5.55 17.05
C SER A 54 8.40 6.57 18.19
N ALA A 55 9.14 6.25 19.24
CA ALA A 55 9.04 6.80 20.59
C ALA A 55 9.43 8.28 20.80
N SER A 56 9.34 9.16 19.80
CA SER A 56 9.67 10.59 19.96
C SER A 56 8.91 11.61 19.11
N ALA A 57 7.92 11.23 18.29
CA ALA A 57 7.29 12.20 17.39
C ALA A 57 5.77 12.27 17.56
N ASN A 58 5.28 13.46 17.94
CA ASN A 58 3.87 13.81 17.83
C ASN A 58 3.36 13.50 16.40
N PRO A 59 2.28 12.70 16.22
CA PRO A 59 1.73 12.44 14.89
C PRO A 59 1.53 13.74 14.12
N ARG A 60 2.15 13.88 12.94
CA ARG A 60 1.89 15.03 12.08
C ARG A 60 0.41 15.00 11.69
N LEU A 61 -0.33 16.06 11.99
CA LEU A 61 -1.75 16.22 11.61
C LEU A 61 -1.99 15.85 10.13
N ALA A 62 -1.01 16.16 9.29
CA ALA A 62 -1.03 15.87 7.87
C ALA A 62 -0.95 14.37 7.53
N ALA A 63 -0.21 13.57 8.30
CA ALA A 63 -0.15 12.11 8.16
C ALA A 63 -1.48 11.46 8.58
N TYR A 64 -2.10 11.98 9.64
CA TYR A 64 -3.41 11.53 10.10
C TYR A 64 -4.50 11.84 9.08
N GLN A 65 -4.51 13.07 8.54
CA GLN A 65 -5.46 13.49 7.50
C GLN A 65 -5.28 12.70 6.20
N SER A 66 -4.06 12.32 5.86
CA SER A 66 -3.80 11.53 4.65
C SER A 66 -4.05 10.04 4.80
N GLY A 67 -4.34 9.56 6.02
CA GLY A 67 -4.42 8.14 6.32
C GLY A 67 -3.11 7.41 6.05
N ALA A 68 -1.97 8.12 6.11
CA ALA A 68 -0.67 7.53 5.91
C ALA A 68 -0.27 6.68 7.12
N THR A 69 0.05 5.42 6.87
CA THR A 69 0.35 4.42 7.88
C THR A 69 1.75 3.86 7.71
N LEU A 70 2.42 3.63 8.82
CA LEU A 70 3.68 2.91 8.87
C LEU A 70 3.49 1.65 9.72
N ALA A 71 3.80 0.49 9.16
CA ALA A 71 3.92 -0.74 9.92
C ALA A 71 5.36 -1.21 9.89
N ASP A 72 5.88 -1.52 11.07
CA ASP A 72 7.19 -2.10 11.21
C ASP A 72 7.03 -3.60 11.49
N LEU A 73 7.19 -4.41 10.45
CA LEU A 73 7.14 -5.86 10.51
C LEU A 73 8.53 -6.42 10.85
N PRO A 74 8.63 -7.67 11.31
CA PRO A 74 9.93 -8.30 11.54
C PRO A 74 10.85 -8.26 10.31
N GLU A 75 10.28 -8.48 9.13
CA GLU A 75 11.03 -8.58 7.87
C GLU A 75 11.07 -7.30 7.02
N ALA A 76 10.22 -6.31 7.29
CA ALA A 76 10.10 -5.10 6.46
C ALA A 76 9.46 -3.92 7.18
N THR A 77 9.80 -2.71 6.75
CA THR A 77 9.04 -1.50 7.07
C THR A 77 8.09 -1.20 5.91
N VAL A 78 6.80 -1.04 6.20
CA VAL A 78 5.71 -0.84 5.24
C VAL A 78 5.11 0.56 5.42
N LEU A 79 5.03 1.34 4.34
CA LEU A 79 4.37 2.64 4.27
C LEU A 79 3.15 2.53 3.33
N SER A 80 1.96 2.93 3.77
CA SER A 80 0.78 3.00 2.91
C SER A 80 0.09 4.35 3.04
N PHE A 81 -0.51 4.85 1.96
CA PHE A 81 -1.27 6.11 2.00
C PHE A 81 -2.31 6.20 0.87
N ASP A 82 -3.28 7.12 1.04
CA ASP A 82 -4.22 7.50 0.00
C ASP A 82 -3.61 8.58 -0.93
N PRO A 83 -3.42 8.32 -2.24
CA PRO A 83 -2.82 9.29 -3.17
C PRO A 83 -3.71 10.53 -3.40
N ARG A 84 -4.99 10.47 -3.00
CA ARG A 84 -5.85 11.65 -3.01
C ARG A 84 -5.38 12.68 -2.01
N TRP A 85 -4.81 12.26 -0.89
CA TRP A 85 -4.34 13.13 0.18
C TRP A 85 -2.83 13.33 0.19
N VAL A 86 -2.08 12.52 -0.55
CA VAL A 86 -0.62 12.63 -0.64
C VAL A 86 -0.24 12.94 -2.08
N ARG A 87 0.52 14.01 -2.26
CA ARG A 87 1.18 14.30 -3.54
C ARG A 87 2.52 13.60 -3.58
N MET A 88 2.87 13.07 -4.74
CA MET A 88 4.22 12.60 -5.02
C MET A 88 4.92 13.61 -5.90
N ASP A 89 6.14 13.96 -5.50
CA ASP A 89 7.07 14.81 -6.23
C ASP A 89 8.41 14.06 -6.36
N LEU A 90 9.38 14.64 -7.07
CA LEU A 90 10.72 14.09 -7.22
C LEU A 90 11.73 15.03 -6.57
N LEU A 91 12.57 14.48 -5.71
CA LEU A 91 13.80 15.12 -5.24
C LEU A 91 14.95 14.56 -6.09
N GLU A 92 15.50 15.42 -6.94
CA GLU A 92 16.57 15.09 -7.88
C GLU A 92 17.94 15.56 -7.37
N GLY A 93 18.98 14.87 -7.78
CA GLY A 93 20.37 15.19 -7.46
C GLY A 93 21.03 14.06 -6.67
N TRP A 94 22.36 14.04 -6.72
CA TRP A 94 23.16 13.11 -5.93
C TRP A 94 23.11 13.49 -4.45
N ASP A 95 23.23 12.47 -3.59
CA ASP A 95 23.46 12.61 -2.14
C ASP A 95 22.42 13.46 -1.40
N GLN A 96 21.16 13.31 -1.78
CA GLN A 96 20.03 14.07 -1.22
C GLN A 96 19.46 13.45 0.06
N GLU A 97 20.04 12.37 0.58
CA GLU A 97 19.52 11.67 1.75
C GLU A 97 19.45 12.54 3.01
N GLU A 98 20.45 13.39 3.26
CA GLU A 98 20.43 14.32 4.39
C GLU A 98 19.36 15.42 4.21
N ALA A 99 19.23 15.96 3.00
CA ALA A 99 18.19 16.93 2.67
C ALA A 99 16.79 16.33 2.83
N ALA A 100 16.60 15.08 2.38
CA ALA A 100 15.37 14.32 2.56
C ALA A 100 15.05 14.10 4.05
N PHE A 101 16.05 13.78 4.87
CA PHE A 101 15.84 13.60 6.30
C PHE A 101 15.44 14.90 7.03
N LYS A 102 15.96 16.04 6.57
CA LYS A 102 15.66 17.38 7.13
C LYS A 102 14.33 17.98 6.63
N ASP A 103 13.69 17.39 5.62
CA ASP A 103 12.46 17.92 5.06
C ASP A 103 11.23 17.64 5.94
N GLY A 104 10.97 18.53 6.90
CA GLY A 104 9.81 18.48 7.79
C GLY A 104 8.44 18.61 7.08
N GLY A 105 8.41 18.96 5.78
CA GLY A 105 7.19 19.03 4.98
C GLY A 105 6.79 17.70 4.34
N ALA A 106 7.72 16.76 4.21
CA ALA A 106 7.47 15.45 3.60
C ALA A 106 6.99 14.41 4.63
N LEU A 107 6.23 13.43 4.18
CA LEU A 107 5.86 12.25 4.99
C LEU A 107 6.95 11.18 4.94
N ALA A 108 7.51 10.97 3.75
CA ALA A 108 8.55 9.99 3.50
C ALA A 108 9.25 10.27 2.17
N PHE A 109 10.39 9.64 1.98
CA PHE A 109 11.06 9.48 0.70
C PHE A 109 11.36 8.01 0.44
N VAL A 110 11.19 7.59 -0.81
CA VAL A 110 11.57 6.25 -1.28
C VAL A 110 12.45 6.33 -2.51
N SER A 111 13.29 5.32 -2.74
CA SER A 111 14.09 5.25 -3.97
C SER A 111 13.19 5.26 -5.20
N GLY A 112 13.57 6.08 -6.19
CA GLY A 112 12.87 6.26 -7.45
C GLY A 112 13.18 5.18 -8.50
N PRO A 113 12.89 5.43 -9.79
CA PRO A 113 13.05 4.43 -10.82
C PRO A 113 14.52 4.04 -11.05
N MET A 114 14.72 2.92 -11.73
CA MET A 114 16.05 2.51 -12.17
C MET A 114 16.75 3.62 -12.96
N TYR A 115 18.05 3.79 -12.73
CA TYR A 115 18.86 4.79 -13.43
C TYR A 115 20.20 4.22 -13.90
N GLU A 116 20.83 4.92 -14.85
CA GLU A 116 22.21 4.71 -15.27
C GLU A 116 23.06 5.94 -14.94
N ARG A 117 24.34 5.71 -14.61
CA ARG A 117 25.36 6.75 -14.46
C ARG A 117 25.92 7.06 -15.84
N VAL A 118 25.90 8.33 -16.23
CA VAL A 118 26.39 8.78 -17.54
C VAL A 118 27.27 10.00 -17.33
N VAL A 119 28.39 10.09 -18.03
CA VAL A 119 29.17 11.33 -18.08
C VAL A 119 28.53 12.25 -19.11
N ASP A 120 28.06 13.42 -18.66
CA ASP A 120 27.56 14.46 -19.54
C ASP A 120 28.71 15.01 -20.39
N GLU A 121 28.57 14.89 -21.71
CA GLU A 121 29.64 15.23 -22.66
C GLU A 121 30.00 16.72 -22.68
N LYS A 122 29.10 17.61 -22.20
CA LYS A 122 29.30 19.06 -22.22
C LYS A 122 29.98 19.57 -20.97
N THR A 123 29.61 19.01 -19.83
CA THR A 123 30.08 19.44 -18.50
C THR A 123 31.17 18.54 -17.95
N GLY A 124 31.34 17.34 -18.51
CA GLY A 124 32.23 16.30 -17.98
C GLY A 124 31.77 15.72 -16.64
N GLN A 125 30.58 16.11 -16.16
CA GLN A 125 30.06 15.68 -14.86
C GLN A 125 29.26 14.40 -15.00
N GLU A 126 29.29 13.59 -13.95
CA GLU A 126 28.45 12.40 -13.90
C GLU A 126 27.02 12.75 -13.49
N ILE A 127 26.06 12.31 -14.31
CA ILE A 127 24.63 12.53 -14.13
C ILE A 127 23.89 11.21 -14.04
N GLY A 128 22.84 11.19 -13.22
CA GLY A 128 21.90 10.09 -13.12
C GLY A 128 20.84 10.25 -14.20
N VAL A 129 20.64 9.22 -15.02
CA VAL A 129 19.63 9.24 -16.07
C VAL A 129 18.62 8.13 -15.86
N ALA A 130 17.35 8.49 -15.72
CA ALA A 130 16.28 7.53 -15.49
C ALA A 130 16.11 6.59 -16.69
N LEU A 131 15.89 5.31 -16.40
CA LEU A 131 15.62 4.26 -17.39
C LEU A 131 14.13 4.11 -17.73
N GLY A 132 13.31 5.00 -17.20
CA GLY A 132 11.90 5.11 -17.48
C GLY A 132 11.47 6.56 -17.52
N ASP A 133 10.35 6.81 -18.18
CA ASP A 133 9.78 8.14 -18.19
C ASP A 133 9.20 8.47 -16.82
N MET A 134 9.30 9.73 -16.44
CA MET A 134 8.72 10.24 -15.21
C MET A 134 7.85 11.45 -15.51
N LYS A 135 6.76 11.55 -14.77
CA LYS A 135 5.92 12.75 -14.71
C LYS A 135 5.57 13.03 -13.26
N PHE A 136 5.80 14.25 -12.82
CA PHE A 136 5.38 14.74 -11.51
C PHE A 136 4.72 16.10 -11.70
N GLY A 137 3.38 16.13 -11.63
CA GLY A 137 2.60 17.31 -11.96
C GLY A 137 2.77 17.70 -13.44
N ARG A 138 3.39 18.86 -13.68
CA ARG A 138 3.68 19.39 -15.03
C ARG A 138 5.09 19.03 -15.53
N SER A 139 5.97 18.59 -14.64
CA SER A 139 7.35 18.24 -14.97
C SER A 139 7.38 16.84 -15.58
N ILE A 140 8.06 16.71 -16.72
CA ILE A 140 8.27 15.44 -17.41
C ILE A 140 9.76 15.25 -17.62
N THR A 141 10.27 14.11 -17.18
CA THR A 141 11.64 13.65 -17.42
C THR A 141 11.55 12.42 -18.31
N TRP A 142 12.13 12.50 -19.51
CA TRP A 142 12.09 11.40 -20.47
C TRP A 142 13.21 10.40 -20.20
N ALA A 143 12.92 9.11 -20.40
CA ALA A 143 13.98 8.11 -20.43
C ALA A 143 14.97 8.40 -21.56
N ARG A 144 16.27 8.20 -21.34
CA ARG A 144 17.28 8.30 -22.41
C ARG A 144 17.02 7.31 -23.53
N ASN A 145 16.70 6.07 -23.16
CA ASN A 145 16.29 5.02 -24.10
C ASN A 145 14.78 4.81 -24.03
N ARG A 146 14.04 5.57 -24.85
CA ARG A 146 12.57 5.49 -24.95
C ARG A 146 12.08 4.15 -25.50
N ALA A 147 12.90 3.43 -26.28
CA ALA A 147 12.55 2.09 -26.74
C ALA A 147 12.53 1.11 -25.55
N ALA A 148 13.59 1.09 -24.75
CA ALA A 148 13.65 0.27 -23.54
C ALA A 148 12.56 0.65 -22.52
N ALA A 149 12.23 1.93 -22.38
CA ALA A 149 11.15 2.38 -21.49
C ALA A 149 9.77 1.78 -21.86
N ARG A 150 9.52 1.47 -23.14
CA ARG A 150 8.28 0.81 -23.60
C ARG A 150 8.18 -0.65 -23.19
N GLU A 151 9.30 -1.27 -22.84
CA GLU A 151 9.37 -2.68 -22.46
C GLU A 151 9.35 -2.87 -20.94
N ARG A 152 9.13 -1.79 -20.16
CA ARG A 152 9.18 -1.77 -18.70
C ARG A 152 7.81 -1.55 -18.08
N ALA A 153 7.73 -1.73 -16.76
CA ALA A 153 6.52 -1.46 -16.00
C ALA A 153 6.49 0.01 -15.54
N TYR A 154 5.29 0.49 -15.20
CA TYR A 154 5.06 1.82 -14.65
C TYR A 154 4.02 1.81 -13.54
N VAL A 155 4.10 2.79 -12.65
CA VAL A 155 2.99 3.17 -11.76
C VAL A 155 2.51 4.57 -12.15
N GLY A 156 1.20 4.70 -12.32
CA GLY A 156 0.53 5.97 -12.58
C GLY A 156 -0.41 6.32 -11.44
N VAL A 157 -0.44 7.59 -11.05
CA VAL A 157 -1.51 8.16 -10.23
C VAL A 157 -2.25 9.18 -11.05
N THR A 158 -3.53 8.92 -11.26
CA THR A 158 -4.44 9.76 -12.04
C THR A 158 -4.69 11.11 -11.36
N GLN A 159 -5.20 12.08 -12.10
CA GLN A 159 -5.54 13.41 -11.56
C GLN A 159 -6.59 13.38 -10.42
N ASN A 160 -7.35 12.28 -10.28
CA ASN A 160 -8.32 12.10 -9.20
C ASN A 160 -7.80 11.21 -8.05
N GLY A 161 -6.52 10.85 -8.07
CA GLY A 161 -5.86 10.07 -7.02
C GLY A 161 -6.06 8.56 -7.10
N ARG A 162 -6.56 7.99 -8.21
CA ARG A 162 -6.53 6.54 -8.44
C ARG A 162 -5.13 6.08 -8.86
N VAL A 163 -4.63 5.02 -8.23
CA VAL A 163 -3.37 4.33 -8.58
C VAL A 163 -3.61 3.26 -9.64
N GLU A 164 -2.72 3.19 -10.62
CA GLU A 164 -2.77 2.22 -11.71
C GLU A 164 -1.37 1.65 -11.97
N PHE A 165 -1.28 0.33 -11.98
CA PHE A 165 -0.04 -0.40 -12.27
C PHE A 165 -0.12 -0.91 -13.71
N GLY A 166 0.85 -0.52 -14.54
CA GLY A 166 0.80 -0.76 -15.96
C GLY A 166 2.13 -1.14 -16.63
N TYR A 167 2.08 -1.33 -17.95
CA TYR A 167 3.25 -1.60 -18.78
C TYR A 167 3.43 -0.55 -19.87
N GLY A 168 4.68 -0.27 -20.21
CA GLY A 168 5.11 0.62 -21.28
C GLY A 168 5.40 2.06 -20.86
N ALA A 169 5.62 2.89 -21.89
CA ALA A 169 6.12 4.25 -21.75
C ALA A 169 5.01 5.27 -21.44
N LEU A 170 5.42 6.50 -21.11
CA LEU A 170 4.53 7.66 -21.01
C LEU A 170 4.12 8.12 -22.42
N THR A 171 2.85 7.88 -22.77
CA THR A 171 2.20 8.32 -24.03
C THR A 171 1.47 9.67 -23.85
N PRO A 172 1.08 10.38 -24.92
CA PRO A 172 0.30 11.61 -24.81
C PRO A 172 -1.00 11.44 -23.99
N GLU A 173 -1.71 10.32 -24.17
CA GLU A 173 -2.94 10.02 -23.43
C GLU A 173 -2.64 9.84 -21.93
N ARG A 174 -1.55 9.14 -21.61
CA ARG A 174 -1.09 8.92 -20.24
C ARG A 174 -0.62 10.22 -19.58
N GLN A 175 0.00 11.14 -20.33
CA GLN A 175 0.37 12.47 -19.82
C GLN A 175 -0.85 13.27 -19.36
N LEU A 176 -1.95 13.19 -20.12
CA LEU A 176 -3.21 13.86 -19.77
C LEU A 176 -3.90 13.17 -18.57
N ARG A 177 -3.87 11.84 -18.53
CA ARG A 177 -4.54 11.04 -17.50
C ARG A 177 -3.88 11.13 -16.12
N TYR A 178 -2.56 11.09 -16.07
CA TYR A 178 -1.81 10.95 -14.83
C TYR A 178 -1.31 12.28 -14.30
N GLU A 179 -1.44 12.52 -13.00
CA GLU A 179 -0.70 13.56 -12.28
C GLU A 179 0.75 13.10 -12.05
N THR A 180 0.91 11.84 -11.62
CA THR A 180 2.21 11.20 -11.42
C THR A 180 2.35 9.98 -12.32
N PHE A 181 3.50 9.83 -12.97
CA PHE A 181 3.87 8.63 -13.72
C PHE A 181 5.31 8.28 -13.38
N ILE A 182 5.57 7.04 -12.98
CA ILE A 182 6.91 6.53 -12.68
C ILE A 182 7.10 5.27 -13.51
N GLY A 183 7.79 5.40 -14.63
CA GLY A 183 8.16 4.29 -15.49
C GLY A 183 9.49 3.66 -15.10
N GLY A 184 9.94 2.68 -15.88
CA GLY A 184 11.27 2.11 -15.70
C GLY A 184 11.33 1.03 -14.62
N LEU A 185 10.17 0.58 -14.14
CA LEU A 185 10.02 -0.39 -13.05
C LEU A 185 10.07 -1.82 -13.58
N HIS A 186 10.28 -2.76 -12.67
CA HIS A 186 10.19 -4.19 -12.93
C HIS A 186 8.96 -4.79 -12.24
N ALA A 187 8.07 -5.40 -13.02
CA ALA A 187 6.91 -6.10 -12.48
C ALA A 187 7.29 -7.44 -11.86
N ILE A 188 6.95 -7.63 -10.57
CA ILE A 188 7.08 -8.92 -9.91
C ILE A 188 5.78 -9.74 -10.03
N TYR A 189 4.63 -9.06 -10.02
CA TYR A 189 3.35 -9.57 -10.54
C TYR A 189 2.34 -8.43 -10.75
N ASN A 190 1.28 -8.69 -11.52
CA ASN A 190 0.12 -7.83 -11.65
C ASN A 190 -1.13 -8.68 -11.93
N ASP A 191 -2.07 -8.71 -10.99
CA ASP A 191 -3.34 -9.45 -11.15
C ASP A 191 -4.45 -8.58 -11.75
N THR A 192 -4.22 -7.27 -11.87
CA THR A 192 -5.21 -6.33 -12.43
C THR A 192 -5.21 -6.31 -13.96
N GLN A 193 -4.14 -6.81 -14.58
CA GLN A 193 -4.01 -6.94 -16.03
C GLN A 193 -2.89 -7.91 -16.41
N PRO A 194 -3.03 -8.64 -17.52
CA PRO A 194 -1.98 -9.54 -18.00
C PRO A 194 -0.74 -8.77 -18.46
N GLN A 195 0.42 -9.42 -18.36
CA GLN A 195 1.66 -8.90 -18.92
C GLN A 195 1.61 -8.95 -20.46
N PRO A 196 1.91 -7.85 -21.16
CA PRO A 196 1.86 -7.85 -22.61
C PRO A 196 3.12 -8.47 -23.23
N PRO A 197 3.06 -8.98 -24.48
CA PRO A 197 4.18 -9.68 -25.14
C PRO A 197 5.44 -8.82 -25.31
N GLU A 198 5.30 -7.50 -25.41
CA GLU A 198 6.40 -6.54 -25.54
C GLU A 198 7.14 -6.27 -24.22
N TYR A 199 6.60 -6.68 -23.07
CA TYR A 199 7.29 -6.49 -21.81
C TYR A 199 8.55 -7.37 -21.75
N ARG A 200 9.67 -6.72 -21.40
CA ARG A 200 10.95 -7.37 -21.12
C ARG A 200 11.37 -7.15 -19.66
N GLY A 201 10.88 -6.10 -19.00
CA GLY A 201 11.24 -5.77 -17.64
C GLY A 201 12.66 -5.20 -17.50
N GLY A 202 12.96 -4.71 -16.30
CA GLY A 202 14.24 -4.04 -16.02
C GLY A 202 15.48 -4.92 -16.03
N TYR A 203 15.35 -6.25 -15.95
CA TYR A 203 16.50 -7.16 -15.73
C TYR A 203 16.55 -8.41 -16.62
N ASN A 204 15.91 -8.43 -17.79
CA ASN A 204 15.97 -9.57 -18.73
C ASN A 204 17.16 -9.50 -19.71
N SER A 205 18.27 -8.88 -19.34
CA SER A 205 19.43 -8.69 -20.23
C SER A 205 20.48 -9.81 -20.17
N GLY A 206 20.26 -10.88 -19.39
CA GLY A 206 21.08 -12.09 -19.42
C GLY A 206 21.12 -12.88 -18.10
N ILE A 207 21.73 -14.08 -18.14
CA ILE A 207 21.83 -15.04 -17.02
C ILE A 207 22.35 -14.39 -15.72
N GLN A 208 23.29 -13.44 -15.82
CA GLN A 208 23.84 -12.76 -14.65
C GLN A 208 22.83 -11.84 -13.95
N GLN A 209 21.90 -11.24 -14.69
CA GLN A 209 20.83 -10.43 -14.10
C GLN A 209 19.70 -11.31 -13.57
N GLU A 210 19.42 -12.43 -14.24
CA GLU A 210 18.51 -13.46 -13.75
C GLU A 210 18.99 -14.05 -12.41
N PHE A 211 20.30 -14.29 -12.26
CA PHE A 211 20.88 -14.75 -11.00
C PHE A 211 20.64 -13.78 -9.83
N ARG A 212 20.57 -12.47 -10.08
CA ARG A 212 20.32 -11.44 -9.05
C ARG A 212 18.90 -11.50 -8.47
N TYR A 213 17.96 -12.21 -9.11
CA TYR A 213 16.63 -12.46 -8.54
C TYR A 213 16.66 -13.50 -7.42
N PHE A 214 17.56 -14.47 -7.52
CA PHE A 214 17.69 -15.53 -6.52
C PHE A 214 18.51 -15.10 -5.30
N LEU A 215 19.31 -14.04 -5.42
CA LEU A 215 20.10 -13.54 -4.31
C LEU A 215 19.27 -12.66 -3.36
N PRO A 216 19.38 -12.89 -2.04
CA PRO A 216 18.87 -11.97 -1.04
C PRO A 216 19.51 -10.59 -1.20
N ARG A 217 18.67 -9.56 -1.33
CA ARG A 217 19.08 -8.14 -1.43
C ARG A 217 18.08 -7.30 -0.66
N ILE A 218 18.46 -6.09 -0.29
CA ILE A 218 17.46 -5.14 0.20
C ILE A 218 16.51 -4.84 -0.97
N ARG A 219 15.23 -5.08 -0.73
CA ARG A 219 14.17 -4.89 -1.72
C ARG A 219 13.30 -3.75 -1.27
N ILE A 220 12.96 -2.88 -2.21
CA ILE A 220 11.83 -1.97 -2.09
C ILE A 220 10.77 -2.40 -3.10
N ILE A 221 9.50 -2.40 -2.70
CA ILE A 221 8.39 -2.79 -3.56
C ILE A 221 7.29 -1.74 -3.48
N TYR A 222 6.78 -1.37 -4.63
CA TYR A 222 5.59 -0.54 -4.83
C TYR A 222 4.39 -1.48 -4.98
N GLY A 223 3.34 -1.28 -4.19
CA GLY A 223 2.19 -2.18 -4.12
C GLY A 223 0.86 -1.45 -4.25
N LEU A 224 -0.06 -2.00 -5.04
CA LEU A 224 -1.46 -1.57 -5.12
C LEU A 224 -2.29 -2.35 -4.12
N ARG A 225 -2.93 -1.68 -3.16
CA ARG A 225 -3.88 -2.31 -2.25
C ARG A 225 -5.30 -2.38 -2.82
N PRO A 226 -6.16 -3.33 -2.40
CA PRO A 226 -7.54 -3.44 -2.88
C PRO A 226 -8.43 -2.24 -2.51
N ASP A 227 -8.08 -1.52 -1.45
CA ASP A 227 -8.73 -0.28 -1.01
C ASP A 227 -8.30 0.95 -1.84
N GLY A 228 -7.43 0.77 -2.84
CA GLY A 228 -6.92 1.83 -3.71
C GLY A 228 -5.75 2.62 -3.12
N GLN A 229 -5.26 2.26 -1.93
CA GLN A 229 -4.06 2.88 -1.37
C GLN A 229 -2.81 2.47 -2.13
N PHE A 230 -1.87 3.41 -2.19
CA PHE A 230 -0.52 3.13 -2.64
C PHE A 230 0.32 2.70 -1.43
N SER A 231 0.98 1.56 -1.53
CA SER A 231 1.82 1.00 -0.49
C SER A 231 3.24 0.78 -0.97
N PHE A 232 4.17 0.85 -0.04
CA PHE A 232 5.60 0.64 -0.22
C PHE A 232 6.05 -0.28 0.89
N PHE A 233 6.97 -1.19 0.63
CA PHE A 233 7.76 -1.75 1.72
C PHE A 233 9.23 -1.76 1.35
N MET A 234 10.08 -1.66 2.36
CA MET A 234 11.51 -1.91 2.26
C MET A 234 11.87 -3.03 3.22
N SER A 235 12.56 -4.06 2.73
CA SER A 235 13.00 -5.17 3.57
C SER A 235 14.05 -4.71 4.58
N LYS A 236 13.97 -5.28 5.79
CA LYS A 236 14.94 -5.03 6.87
C LYS A 236 16.20 -5.86 6.75
N GLU A 237 16.16 -6.92 5.94
CA GLU A 237 17.26 -7.82 5.63
C GLU A 237 17.24 -8.17 4.14
N GLY A 238 18.32 -8.84 3.70
CA GLY A 238 18.38 -9.40 2.36
C GLY A 238 17.18 -10.31 2.09
N MET A 239 16.41 -9.97 1.06
CA MET A 239 15.20 -10.68 0.64
C MET A 239 15.33 -11.12 -0.82
N THR A 240 15.07 -12.40 -1.07
CA THR A 240 14.96 -12.97 -2.43
C THR A 240 13.70 -12.45 -3.13
N MET A 241 13.61 -12.64 -4.44
CA MET A 241 12.41 -12.23 -5.17
C MET A 241 11.16 -13.00 -4.71
N ASN A 242 11.28 -14.29 -4.45
CA ASN A 242 10.16 -15.12 -4.00
C ASN A 242 9.64 -14.71 -2.63
N GLU A 243 10.53 -14.34 -1.70
CA GLU A 243 10.13 -13.79 -0.40
C GLU A 243 9.45 -12.43 -0.55
N ALA A 244 9.95 -11.56 -1.44
CA ALA A 244 9.31 -10.27 -1.73
C ALA A 244 7.91 -10.44 -2.35
N ILE A 245 7.74 -11.41 -3.25
CA ILE A 245 6.42 -11.79 -3.79
C ILE A 245 5.53 -12.30 -2.66
N THR A 246 6.02 -13.23 -1.84
CA THR A 246 5.27 -13.83 -0.73
C THR A 246 4.79 -12.77 0.27
N LEU A 247 5.67 -11.86 0.68
CA LEU A 247 5.31 -10.74 1.55
C LEU A 247 4.30 -9.81 0.88
N SER A 248 4.50 -9.45 -0.40
CA SER A 248 3.54 -8.63 -1.16
C SER A 248 2.15 -9.25 -1.18
N ARG A 249 2.07 -10.58 -1.35
CA ARG A 249 0.82 -11.34 -1.31
C ARG A 249 0.18 -11.33 0.07
N ARG A 250 0.97 -11.53 1.13
CA ARG A 250 0.49 -11.46 2.52
C ARG A 250 -0.01 -10.06 2.91
N LEU A 251 0.60 -9.02 2.37
CA LEU A 251 0.14 -7.62 2.50
C LEU A 251 -1.12 -7.33 1.66
N GLY A 252 -1.56 -8.28 0.83
CA GLY A 252 -2.79 -8.21 0.06
C GLY A 252 -2.68 -7.36 -1.21
N TYR A 253 -1.48 -7.14 -1.75
CA TYR A 253 -1.35 -6.32 -2.96
C TYR A 253 -1.97 -7.02 -4.19
N LEU A 254 -2.65 -6.24 -5.04
CA LEU A 254 -3.19 -6.67 -6.33
C LEU A 254 -2.13 -6.62 -7.44
N ALA A 255 -1.17 -5.71 -7.30
CA ALA A 255 -0.03 -5.58 -8.19
C ALA A 255 1.16 -5.10 -7.38
N ALA A 256 2.35 -5.59 -7.71
CA ALA A 256 3.57 -5.24 -7.01
C ALA A 256 4.71 -5.07 -8.01
N TYR A 257 5.31 -3.88 -8.07
CA TYR A 257 6.40 -3.51 -8.97
C TYR A 257 7.61 -3.06 -8.15
N MET A 258 8.81 -3.31 -8.67
CA MET A 258 10.07 -2.99 -8.04
C MET A 258 10.72 -1.80 -8.76
N PRO A 259 11.05 -0.71 -8.03
CA PRO A 259 11.89 0.39 -8.53
C PRO A 259 13.38 -0.01 -8.48
N ASP A 260 14.31 0.95 -8.51
CA ASP A 260 15.72 0.61 -8.25
C ASP A 260 15.89 0.07 -6.83
N HIS A 261 16.76 -0.93 -6.66
CA HIS A 261 16.82 -1.73 -5.44
C HIS A 261 18.26 -2.14 -5.07
N ALA A 262 18.40 -3.06 -4.11
CA ALA A 262 19.66 -3.48 -3.51
C ALA A 262 20.34 -2.28 -2.83
N SER A 263 21.62 -2.01 -3.13
CA SER A 263 22.40 -0.92 -2.51
C SER A 263 21.85 0.50 -2.77
N LYS A 264 20.85 0.64 -3.65
CA LYS A 264 20.16 1.89 -3.98
C LYS A 264 18.82 2.06 -3.28
N SER A 265 18.40 1.08 -2.48
CA SER A 265 17.11 1.13 -1.79
C SER A 265 17.14 2.23 -0.73
N ARG A 266 16.09 3.04 -0.67
CA ARG A 266 15.92 4.08 0.35
C ARG A 266 14.49 4.08 0.86
N LEU A 267 14.32 4.19 2.18
CA LEU A 267 13.09 4.57 2.85
C LEU A 267 13.46 5.52 3.99
N ILE A 268 13.27 6.81 3.76
CA ILE A 268 13.62 7.88 4.70
C ILE A 268 12.32 8.46 5.26
N ILE A 269 12.24 8.57 6.57
CA ILE A 269 11.13 9.25 7.27
C ILE A 269 11.73 10.49 7.93
N PRO A 270 11.37 11.70 7.47
CA PRO A 270 12.02 12.92 7.94
C PRO A 270 11.96 13.10 9.46
N GLY A 271 13.12 13.21 10.10
CA GLY A 271 13.27 13.34 11.56
C GLY A 271 13.16 12.04 12.36
N GLU A 272 12.80 10.91 11.73
CA GLU A 272 12.58 9.63 12.44
C GLU A 272 13.49 8.50 11.95
N LYS A 273 13.60 8.32 10.62
CA LYS A 273 14.40 7.27 9.99
C LYS A 273 15.31 7.90 8.93
N PRO A 274 16.59 8.14 9.23
CA PRO A 274 17.55 8.62 8.24
C PRO A 274 17.96 7.51 7.26
N PHE A 275 18.80 7.86 6.30
CA PHE A 275 19.71 6.91 5.65
C PHE A 275 21.12 7.27 6.09
N SER A 276 21.77 6.38 6.83
CA SER A 276 23.07 6.59 7.46
C SER A 276 24.18 5.84 6.72
N SER A 277 25.44 6.14 7.07
CA SER A 277 26.59 5.35 6.61
C SER A 277 26.51 3.89 7.05
N GLU A 278 25.92 3.61 8.22
CA GLU A 278 25.69 2.24 8.71
C GLU A 278 24.70 1.50 7.81
N ASP A 279 23.63 2.17 7.38
CA ASP A 279 22.68 1.60 6.41
C ASP A 279 23.37 1.31 5.08
N ALA A 280 24.25 2.20 4.63
CA ALA A 280 25.04 2.01 3.42
C ALA A 280 26.00 0.81 3.49
N ASP A 281 26.71 0.67 4.61
CA ASP A 281 27.63 -0.45 4.87
C ASP A 281 26.88 -1.78 4.97
N TRP A 282 25.75 -1.77 5.70
CA TRP A 282 24.89 -2.93 5.81
C TRP A 282 24.32 -3.37 4.45
N MET A 283 23.80 -2.44 3.64
CA MET A 283 23.27 -2.76 2.31
C MET A 283 24.31 -3.24 1.31
N SER A 284 25.56 -2.84 1.50
CA SER A 284 26.68 -3.17 0.62
C SER A 284 27.46 -4.41 1.06
N ASN A 285 27.04 -5.07 2.15
CA ASN A 285 27.79 -6.15 2.79
C ASN A 285 29.24 -5.73 3.17
N GLY A 286 29.42 -4.50 3.64
CA GLY A 286 30.72 -3.96 4.07
C GLY A 286 31.63 -3.47 2.93
N VAL A 287 31.13 -3.39 1.70
CA VAL A 287 31.85 -2.79 0.57
C VAL A 287 31.43 -1.32 0.47
N LEU A 288 32.24 -0.42 1.05
CA LEU A 288 32.00 1.04 1.16
C LEU A 288 31.67 1.80 -0.15
N ASN A 289 31.68 1.14 -1.31
CA ASN A 289 31.10 1.67 -2.55
C ASN A 289 29.58 1.40 -2.59
N TYR A 290 28.83 2.06 -1.73
CA TYR A 290 27.37 2.08 -1.87
C TYR A 290 26.96 2.98 -3.03
N ALA A 291 25.80 2.69 -3.61
CA ALA A 291 25.34 3.42 -4.79
C ALA A 291 24.59 4.68 -4.36
N HIS A 292 25.10 5.84 -4.81
CA HIS A 292 24.43 7.13 -4.72
C HIS A 292 23.11 7.10 -5.50
N VAL A 293 22.06 7.78 -5.02
CA VAL A 293 20.73 7.72 -5.65
C VAL A 293 20.36 9.11 -6.15
N PRO A 294 20.16 9.31 -7.47
CA PRO A 294 19.87 10.62 -8.04
C PRO A 294 18.38 11.00 -7.98
N PHE A 295 17.53 10.05 -7.60
CA PHE A 295 16.07 10.17 -7.66
C PHE A 295 15.42 9.61 -6.40
N LEU A 296 14.88 10.50 -5.56
CA LEU A 296 14.03 10.13 -4.43
C LEU A 296 12.59 10.58 -4.69
N VAL A 297 11.64 9.65 -4.63
CA VAL A 297 10.21 9.99 -4.69
C VAL A 297 9.82 10.56 -3.35
N ARG A 298 9.42 11.83 -3.36
CA ARG A 298 9.01 12.60 -2.19
C ARG A 298 7.51 12.51 -2.01
N MET A 299 7.06 12.08 -0.84
CA MET A 299 5.64 12.10 -0.47
C MET A 299 5.34 13.33 0.39
N THR A 300 4.38 14.15 -0.02
CA THR A 300 3.99 15.38 0.71
C THR A 300 2.48 15.40 0.92
N PRO A 301 2.00 15.76 2.11
CA PRO A 301 0.56 15.84 2.33
C PRO A 301 -0.04 17.00 1.51
N ARG A 302 -1.26 16.79 1.01
CA ARG A 302 -2.06 17.84 0.36
C ARG A 302 -2.88 18.56 1.41
N ARG A 303 -3.14 19.85 1.16
CA ARG A 303 -4.07 20.65 1.98
C ARG A 303 -5.52 20.18 1.83
N ALA A 304 -5.87 19.60 0.68
CA ALA A 304 -7.19 19.07 0.39
C ALA A 304 -7.06 17.87 -0.56
N PRO A 305 -7.97 16.89 -0.49
CA PRO A 305 -7.90 15.69 -1.32
C PRO A 305 -8.27 16.00 -2.77
N VAL A 306 -7.54 15.40 -3.73
CA VAL A 306 -7.92 15.44 -5.15
C VAL A 306 -9.00 14.41 -5.47
N GLY A 307 -9.79 14.66 -6.52
CA GLY A 307 -10.88 13.77 -6.92
C GLY A 307 -12.07 13.72 -5.95
N PHE A 308 -12.00 14.45 -4.82
CA PHE A 308 -13.09 14.57 -3.87
C PHE A 308 -14.07 15.63 -4.36
N VAL A 309 -15.09 15.23 -5.12
CA VAL A 309 -16.20 16.13 -5.44
C VAL A 309 -16.95 16.41 -4.14
N ARG A 310 -16.95 17.68 -3.71
CA ARG A 310 -17.64 18.20 -2.50
C ARG A 310 -19.16 17.92 -2.46
N ASN A 311 -19.71 17.25 -3.48
CA ASN A 311 -21.11 16.87 -3.62
C ASN A 311 -21.41 15.38 -3.35
N GLN A 312 -20.46 14.62 -2.80
CA GLN A 312 -20.83 13.46 -2.01
C GLN A 312 -20.93 13.89 -0.55
N ARG A 313 -22.09 14.48 -0.19
CA ARG A 313 -22.67 14.14 1.11
C ARG A 313 -22.55 12.63 1.20
N LEU A 314 -21.80 12.14 2.18
CA LEU A 314 -21.84 10.78 2.66
C LEU A 314 -23.18 10.13 2.26
N SER A 315 -23.19 9.39 1.16
CA SER A 315 -24.15 8.33 1.02
C SER A 315 -23.65 7.27 1.99
N ILE A 316 -23.93 7.48 3.29
CA ILE A 316 -24.26 6.40 4.22
C ILE A 316 -25.62 5.84 3.76
N ARG A 317 -25.62 5.40 2.51
CA ARG A 317 -26.36 4.28 1.98
C ARG A 317 -25.24 3.49 1.36
N ALA A 318 -24.50 2.79 2.21
CA ALA A 318 -23.91 1.54 1.79
C ALA A 318 -25.01 0.85 0.98
N ARG A 319 -24.77 0.70 -0.33
CA ARG A 319 -25.41 -0.35 -1.10
C ARG A 319 -24.97 -1.63 -0.39
N VAL A 320 -25.72 -2.01 0.64
CA VAL A 320 -25.93 -3.40 0.97
C VAL A 320 -26.37 -3.99 -0.36
N GLN A 321 -25.48 -4.74 -1.01
CA GLN A 321 -25.89 -5.73 -1.98
C GLN A 321 -26.97 -6.55 -1.29
N ARG A 322 -28.21 -6.33 -1.70
CA ARG A 322 -29.40 -6.87 -1.05
C ARG A 322 -29.74 -8.27 -1.55
N ASP A 323 -28.83 -8.88 -2.32
CA ASP A 323 -29.10 -10.13 -3.03
C ASP A 323 -28.24 -11.32 -2.58
N GLU A 324 -27.16 -11.13 -1.81
CA GLU A 324 -26.39 -12.26 -1.24
C GLU A 324 -26.72 -12.55 0.22
N LEU A 325 -27.38 -11.62 0.91
CA LEU A 325 -27.76 -11.76 2.32
C LEU A 325 -29.15 -12.36 2.52
N CYS A 326 -29.83 -12.88 1.50
CA CYS A 326 -31.20 -13.44 1.63
C CYS A 326 -31.32 -14.91 1.21
N GLN A 327 -30.23 -15.60 0.85
CA GLN A 327 -30.29 -17.04 0.51
C GLN A 327 -29.70 -17.98 1.56
N GLU A 328 -28.99 -17.49 2.57
CA GLU A 328 -28.49 -18.30 3.70
C GLU A 328 -29.34 -18.16 4.99
N TRP A 329 -30.62 -17.78 4.87
CA TRP A 329 -31.51 -17.62 6.03
C TRP A 329 -32.23 -18.93 6.42
N ARG A 330 -31.46 -19.98 6.68
CA ARG A 330 -31.94 -21.17 7.41
C ARG A 330 -30.94 -21.55 8.49
N GLY A 331 -31.05 -20.84 9.62
CA GLY A 331 -30.40 -21.22 10.87
C GLY A 331 -29.49 -20.13 11.42
N CYS A 332 -30.03 -19.24 12.24
CA CYS A 332 -29.20 -18.44 13.13
C CYS A 332 -29.78 -18.44 14.54
N ASP A 333 -28.93 -18.91 15.45
CA ASP A 333 -29.04 -18.95 16.89
C ASP A 333 -29.08 -17.52 17.48
N TRP A 334 -30.26 -17.14 17.99
CA TRP A 334 -30.57 -15.81 18.52
C TRP A 334 -29.60 -15.28 19.62
N PRO A 335 -29.10 -16.10 20.56
CA PRO A 335 -28.16 -15.68 21.59
C PRO A 335 -26.84 -15.11 21.03
N SER A 336 -26.28 -15.72 19.99
CA SER A 336 -24.99 -15.28 19.42
C SER A 336 -25.11 -14.06 18.48
N MET A 337 -26.34 -13.69 18.11
CA MET A 337 -26.64 -12.41 17.45
C MET A 337 -26.78 -11.27 18.46
N VAL A 338 -27.44 -11.52 19.60
CA VAL A 338 -27.59 -10.52 20.68
C VAL A 338 -26.23 -10.16 21.29
N ILE A 339 -25.31 -11.12 21.44
CA ILE A 339 -23.95 -10.84 21.91
C ILE A 339 -23.19 -9.93 20.93
N ARG A 340 -23.28 -10.19 19.62
CA ARG A 340 -22.62 -9.36 18.59
C ARG A 340 -23.20 -7.95 18.45
N ILE A 341 -24.51 -7.80 18.64
CA ILE A 341 -25.16 -6.49 18.69
C ILE A 341 -24.76 -5.75 19.98
N ARG A 342 -24.74 -6.45 21.12
CA ARG A 342 -24.31 -5.90 22.40
C ARG A 342 -22.86 -5.41 22.34
N ASP A 343 -21.95 -6.20 21.79
CA ASP A 343 -20.53 -5.84 21.71
C ASP A 343 -20.31 -4.64 20.76
N ARG A 344 -21.03 -4.58 19.63
CA ARG A 344 -20.99 -3.41 18.72
C ARG A 344 -21.61 -2.14 19.32
N LEU A 345 -22.63 -2.28 20.17
CA LEU A 345 -23.19 -1.14 20.91
C LEU A 345 -22.27 -0.71 22.06
N ARG A 346 -21.53 -1.64 22.67
CA ARG A 346 -20.52 -1.36 23.70
C ARG A 346 -19.35 -0.56 23.12
N ASP A 347 -18.86 -0.94 21.94
CA ASP A 347 -17.78 -0.20 21.24
C ASP A 347 -18.20 1.22 20.86
N ARG A 348 -19.46 1.41 20.45
CA ARG A 348 -20.01 2.75 20.13
C ARG A 348 -20.24 3.60 21.38
N ALA A 349 -20.66 2.99 22.49
CA ALA A 349 -20.81 3.67 23.77
C ALA A 349 -19.44 4.11 24.32
N ILE A 350 -18.39 3.30 24.19
CA ILE A 350 -17.03 3.65 24.62
C ILE A 350 -16.47 4.82 23.83
N ILE A 351 -16.68 4.86 22.51
CA ILE A 351 -16.24 5.98 21.65
C ILE A 351 -17.03 7.26 21.95
N ALA A 352 -18.34 7.16 22.17
CA ALA A 352 -19.19 8.30 22.50
C ALA A 352 -18.90 8.85 23.91
N VAL A 353 -18.63 7.97 24.87
CA VAL A 353 -18.24 8.35 26.24
C VAL A 353 -16.82 8.96 26.24
N ASP A 354 -15.85 8.43 25.49
CA ASP A 354 -14.51 9.03 25.37
C ASP A 354 -14.56 10.43 24.74
N GLN A 355 -15.39 10.64 23.72
CA GLN A 355 -15.62 11.97 23.14
C GLN A 355 -16.33 12.93 24.11
N ALA A 356 -17.33 12.47 24.86
CA ALA A 356 -18.05 13.30 25.84
C ALA A 356 -17.16 13.67 27.04
N VAL A 357 -16.34 12.72 27.51
CA VAL A 357 -15.33 12.91 28.56
C VAL A 357 -14.28 13.93 28.11
N ARG A 358 -13.74 13.83 26.88
CA ARG A 358 -12.79 14.81 26.34
C ARG A 358 -13.40 16.20 26.17
N GLN A 359 -14.65 16.31 25.71
CA GLN A 359 -15.28 17.62 25.54
C GLN A 359 -15.61 18.32 26.87
N GLN A 360 -15.91 17.58 27.93
CA GLN A 360 -16.28 18.16 29.23
C GLN A 360 -15.12 18.31 30.21
N LEU A 361 -14.17 17.37 30.24
CA LEU A 361 -13.06 17.38 31.21
C LEU A 361 -11.81 18.10 30.71
N GLN A 362 -11.56 18.16 29.40
CA GLN A 362 -10.36 18.84 28.87
C GLN A 362 -10.29 20.32 29.29
N PRO A 363 -11.37 21.12 29.23
CA PRO A 363 -11.32 22.51 29.68
C PRO A 363 -11.12 22.68 31.19
N ALA A 364 -11.48 21.66 31.99
CA ALA A 364 -11.24 21.67 33.44
C ALA A 364 -9.80 21.25 33.77
N LEU A 365 -9.26 20.28 33.04
CA LEU A 365 -7.87 19.85 33.14
C LEU A 365 -6.90 20.94 32.68
N ASP A 366 -7.19 21.61 31.56
CA ASP A 366 -6.37 22.71 31.05
C ASP A 366 -6.33 23.89 32.05
N ARG A 367 -7.45 24.16 32.72
CA ARG A 367 -7.52 25.17 33.81
C ARG A 367 -6.80 24.73 35.07
N PHE A 368 -6.88 23.45 35.43
CA PHE A 368 -6.16 22.89 36.57
C PHE A 368 -4.64 22.96 36.36
N TRP A 369 -4.14 22.57 35.18
CA TRP A 369 -2.71 22.61 34.86
C TRP A 369 -2.15 24.02 34.72
N ALA A 370 -2.94 24.95 34.17
CA ALA A 370 -2.60 26.38 34.14
C ALA A 370 -2.53 26.99 35.55
N TRP A 371 -3.33 26.49 36.49
CA TRP A 371 -3.35 26.95 37.89
C TRP A 371 -2.18 26.38 38.72
N THR A 372 -1.74 25.15 38.45
CA THR A 372 -0.63 24.50 39.18
C THR A 372 0.77 24.88 38.66
N GLY A 373 0.90 25.80 37.70
CA GLY A 373 2.18 26.33 37.23
C GLY A 373 3.09 25.32 36.51
N GLY A 374 2.54 24.26 35.92
CA GLY A 374 3.30 23.23 35.22
C GLY A 374 3.39 23.45 33.72
N SER A 375 4.58 23.75 33.21
CA SER A 375 4.95 23.77 31.79
C SER A 375 4.82 22.37 31.14
N SER A 376 4.16 22.29 29.99
CA SER A 376 3.90 21.02 29.28
C SER A 376 5.10 20.54 28.45
N LEU A 377 5.59 19.34 28.77
CA LEU A 377 6.33 18.44 27.87
C LEU A 377 5.41 17.88 26.78
#